data_AF-A0A1H6F5B8-F1
#
_entry.id   AF-A0A1H6F5B8-F1
#
_cell.length_a   1.000
_cell.length_b   1.000
_cell.length_c   1.000
_cell.angle_alpha   90.00
_cell.angle_beta   90.00
_cell.angle_gamma   90.00
#
_symmetry.space_group_name_H-M   'P 1'
#
loop_
_entity.id
_entity.type
_entity.pdbx_description
1 polymer ?
#
loop_
_entity_poly.entity_id
_entity_poly.type
_entity_poly.pdbx_seq_one_letter_code
_entity_poly.pdbx_strand_id
1 'polypeptide(L)'
;MNILKYITAFAVTALLSSHIMAETLIDFSTAEAFAIDSNTVQINNIRVTVEVPAPFGGRGQIVTVYYDVPFEFDPVTLHLVPNAAGINTANNPDTDCANLQVIVNNAVDGTVITNATVSIGDQSNVTNAEGLASFTGLPSGSREISVASNDFTGISRAVELTCGDNSTTAFNLNPTVGIQAMTANDVRIVLNWGEHPVDLDAHLTGPEPGAVASGGNEADRFHIFWWNTATSDGVAVLDVDDTTSYGPETVTVTPPSGSSHLRPGLYRYTVYQYEGMSTLLNNTSVDLYVGNEPVRQFHPQGASGAASLVDGAQGNLWTAFEFEVDSTGVISVFPVNILSFDNNIDSGGVTRRSAGSNQEPVDILYAD
;
A
#
# COMPACT_ATOMS: atom_id res chain seq x y z
N MET A 1 4.99 -6.92 25.20
CA MET A 1 5.40 -5.63 25.81
C MET A 1 4.16 -4.76 25.85
N ASN A 2 3.64 -4.48 27.05
CA ASN A 2 2.32 -3.89 27.27
C ASN A 2 2.34 -2.36 27.05
N ILE A 3 1.96 -1.88 25.85
CA ILE A 3 1.87 -0.45 25.52
C ILE A 3 0.41 0.03 25.36
N LEU A 4 -0.59 -0.79 25.72
CA LEU A 4 -2.01 -0.45 25.54
C LEU A 4 -2.71 0.07 26.81
N LYS A 5 -2.09 1.02 27.52
CA LYS A 5 -2.76 1.78 28.60
C LYS A 5 -2.21 3.21 28.58
N TYR A 6 -3.10 4.19 28.59
CA TYR A 6 -2.86 5.64 28.49
C TYR A 6 -2.94 6.25 27.08
N ILE A 7 -4.09 6.08 26.42
CA ILE A 7 -4.61 7.16 25.55
C ILE A 7 -5.24 8.17 26.51
N THR A 8 -4.55 9.28 26.74
CA THR A 8 -5.06 10.38 27.56
C THR A 8 -6.17 11.08 26.76
N ALA A 9 -7.40 11.00 27.26
CA ALA A 9 -8.64 11.50 26.67
C ALA A 9 -8.75 13.05 26.59
N PHE A 10 -7.69 13.74 26.18
CA PHE A 10 -7.60 15.21 26.18
C PHE A 10 -7.82 15.84 24.80
N ALA A 11 -7.71 15.10 23.70
CA ALA A 11 -7.83 15.68 22.36
C ALA A 11 -9.27 15.70 21.82
N VAL A 12 -10.12 14.74 22.21
CA VAL A 12 -11.54 14.70 21.78
C VAL A 12 -12.44 15.62 22.64
N THR A 13 -12.04 15.90 23.88
CA THR A 13 -12.79 16.74 24.83
C THR A 13 -12.62 18.24 24.60
N ALA A 14 -11.63 18.67 23.81
CA ALA A 14 -11.31 20.09 23.62
C ALA A 14 -12.27 20.86 22.67
N LEU A 15 -13.17 20.18 21.95
CA LEU A 15 -14.13 20.82 21.04
C LEU A 15 -15.44 21.30 21.69
N LEU A 16 -15.67 21.00 22.98
CA LEU A 16 -16.94 21.32 23.64
C LEU A 16 -16.72 21.95 25.02
N SER A 17 -16.27 23.21 25.03
CA SER A 17 -16.22 24.00 26.27
C SER A 17 -17.40 24.98 26.36
N SER A 18 -18.46 24.59 27.06
CA SER A 18 -19.15 25.44 28.04
C SER A 18 -20.33 24.72 28.71
N HIS A 19 -20.17 24.47 30.01
CA HIS A 19 -21.21 24.34 31.04
C HIS A 19 -22.31 23.27 30.88
N ILE A 20 -22.04 22.08 31.42
CA ILE A 20 -22.78 21.29 32.42
C ILE A 20 -21.98 19.97 32.51
N MET A 21 -21.75 19.42 33.71
CA MET A 21 -20.96 18.19 33.92
C MET A 21 -21.69 16.97 33.35
N ALA A 22 -21.69 16.83 32.03
CA ALA A 22 -22.04 15.60 31.34
C ALA A 22 -20.88 14.62 31.51
N GLU A 23 -21.14 13.41 32.00
CA GLU A 23 -20.14 12.34 31.96
C GLU A 23 -19.99 11.92 30.49
N THR A 24 -18.80 12.14 29.92
CA THR A 24 -18.45 11.67 28.58
C THR A 24 -17.70 10.35 28.72
N LEU A 25 -18.32 9.27 28.27
CA LEU A 25 -17.69 7.95 28.17
C LEU A 25 -17.18 7.77 26.74
N ILE A 26 -15.88 7.54 26.59
CA ILE A 26 -15.25 7.15 25.32
C ILE A 26 -14.89 5.67 25.42
N ASP A 27 -15.34 4.89 24.46
CA ASP A 27 -15.19 3.44 24.44
C ASP A 27 -14.65 2.96 23.09
N PHE A 28 -13.56 2.19 23.16
CA PHE A 28 -12.85 1.61 22.02
C PHE A 28 -13.06 0.09 21.90
N SER A 29 -13.96 -0.50 22.69
CA SER A 29 -14.15 -1.97 22.74
C SER A 29 -14.59 -2.60 21.43
N THR A 30 -15.15 -1.80 20.51
CA THR A 30 -15.55 -2.21 19.15
C THR A 30 -14.79 -1.44 18.08
N ALA A 31 -13.76 -0.68 18.46
CA ALA A 31 -12.99 0.12 17.52
C ALA A 31 -12.02 -0.75 16.72
N GLU A 32 -11.89 -0.44 15.44
CA GLU A 32 -10.98 -1.10 14.51
C GLU A 32 -9.93 -0.10 14.06
N ALA A 33 -8.67 -0.52 13.95
CA ALA A 33 -7.58 0.37 13.59
C ALA A 33 -6.70 -0.23 12.50
N PHE A 34 -6.35 0.58 11.50
CA PHE A 34 -5.48 0.22 10.39
C PHE A 34 -4.65 1.41 9.93
N ALA A 35 -3.51 1.15 9.30
CA ALA A 35 -2.66 2.20 8.72
C ALA A 35 -3.25 2.64 7.37
N ILE A 36 -3.27 3.95 7.12
CA ILE A 36 -3.58 4.51 5.79
C ILE A 36 -2.26 4.86 5.07
N ASP A 37 -1.27 5.35 5.81
CA ASP A 37 0.05 5.68 5.30
C ASP A 37 1.12 5.51 6.40
N SER A 38 2.37 5.90 6.12
CA SER A 38 3.51 5.76 7.04
C SER A 38 3.38 6.51 8.37
N ASN A 39 2.50 7.52 8.45
CA ASN A 39 2.36 8.39 9.61
C ASN A 39 0.92 8.49 10.12
N THR A 40 -0.06 7.93 9.40
CA THR A 40 -1.49 8.04 9.73
C THR A 40 -2.10 6.67 10.03
N VAL A 41 -2.75 6.57 11.19
CA VAL A 41 -3.56 5.42 11.61
C VAL A 41 -5.02 5.84 11.63
N GLN A 42 -5.88 5.14 10.90
CA GLN A 42 -7.31 5.28 11.02
C GLN A 42 -7.81 4.46 12.20
N ILE A 43 -8.70 5.05 13.01
CA ILE A 43 -9.44 4.30 14.03
C ILE A 43 -10.93 4.53 13.78
N ASN A 44 -11.63 3.46 13.41
CA ASN A 44 -13.05 3.47 13.13
C ASN A 44 -13.87 3.01 14.34
N ASN A 45 -15.15 3.36 14.35
CA ASN A 45 -16.15 2.87 15.29
C ASN A 45 -15.86 3.22 16.78
N ILE A 46 -15.28 4.39 17.04
CA ILE A 46 -15.06 4.91 18.39
C ILE A 46 -16.41 5.35 18.98
N ARG A 47 -16.86 4.69 20.04
CA ARG A 47 -18.15 5.00 20.67
C ARG A 47 -17.99 6.11 21.70
N VAL A 48 -18.66 7.23 21.50
CA VAL A 48 -18.72 8.35 22.45
C VAL A 48 -20.14 8.47 22.98
N THR A 49 -20.28 8.38 24.30
CA THR A 49 -21.57 8.51 25.00
C THR A 49 -21.53 9.72 25.91
N VAL A 50 -22.53 10.59 25.79
CA VAL A 50 -22.69 11.80 26.60
C VAL A 50 -24.02 11.73 27.31
N GLU A 51 -23.99 11.83 28.64
CA GLU A 51 -25.22 12.03 29.42
C GLU A 51 -25.58 13.52 29.44
N VAL A 52 -26.69 13.88 28.79
CA VAL A 52 -27.24 15.24 28.77
C VAL A 52 -28.26 15.39 29.89
N PRO A 53 -27.96 16.16 30.96
CA PRO A 53 -28.88 16.33 32.07
C PRO A 53 -30.14 17.11 31.66
N ALA A 54 -31.29 16.75 32.21
CA ALA A 54 -32.55 17.44 31.91
C ALA A 54 -32.55 18.86 32.52
N PRO A 55 -32.65 19.94 31.72
CA PRO A 55 -32.46 21.31 32.19
C PRO A 55 -33.53 21.81 33.18
N PHE A 56 -34.68 21.14 33.28
CA PHE A 56 -35.80 21.56 34.12
C PHE A 56 -36.29 20.46 35.10
N GLY A 57 -35.43 19.48 35.41
CA GLY A 57 -35.79 18.31 36.23
C GLY A 57 -36.49 17.23 35.41
N GLY A 58 -35.98 16.00 35.49
CA GLY A 58 -36.41 14.86 34.67
C GLY A 58 -35.31 13.80 34.56
N ARG A 59 -35.54 12.74 33.76
CA ARG A 59 -34.46 11.80 33.39
C ARG A 59 -33.58 12.48 32.34
N GLY A 60 -32.26 12.43 32.53
CA GLY A 60 -31.29 12.84 31.51
C GLY A 60 -31.44 12.00 30.24
N GLN A 61 -30.92 12.51 29.13
CA GLN A 61 -30.85 11.79 27.86
C GLN A 61 -29.43 11.25 27.69
N ILE A 62 -29.31 9.99 27.27
CA ILE A 62 -28.03 9.42 26.84
C ILE A 62 -27.96 9.59 25.33
N VAL A 63 -26.93 10.28 24.85
CA VAL A 63 -26.63 10.44 23.44
C VAL A 63 -25.37 9.64 23.14
N THR A 64 -25.47 8.68 22.21
CA THR A 64 -24.34 7.88 21.75
C THR A 64 -24.08 8.18 20.28
N VAL A 65 -22.83 8.48 19.96
CA VAL A 65 -22.35 8.76 18.60
C VAL A 65 -21.11 7.90 18.35
N TYR A 66 -20.97 7.39 17.13
CA TYR A 66 -19.76 6.68 16.71
C TYR A 66 -18.93 7.58 15.82
N TYR A 67 -17.60 7.53 15.99
CA TYR A 67 -16.67 8.35 15.24
C TYR A 67 -15.62 7.48 14.56
N ASP A 68 -15.30 7.86 13.33
CA ASP A 68 -14.14 7.42 12.59
C ASP A 68 -13.13 8.58 12.60
N VAL A 69 -11.92 8.32 13.09
CA VAL A 69 -10.93 9.36 13.36
C VAL A 69 -9.56 8.92 12.83
N PRO A 70 -8.96 9.66 11.88
CA PRO A 70 -7.56 9.51 11.56
C PRO A 70 -6.70 10.13 12.65
N PHE A 71 -5.61 9.45 12.99
CA PHE A 71 -4.59 9.92 13.93
C PHE A 71 -3.23 9.97 13.25
N GLU A 72 -2.58 11.12 13.33
CA GLU A 72 -1.20 11.30 12.87
C GLU A 72 -0.23 11.01 14.01
N PHE A 73 0.87 10.32 13.71
CA PHE A 73 1.96 10.17 14.66
C PHE A 73 2.79 11.46 14.72
N ASP A 74 2.93 12.01 15.92
CA ASP A 74 3.83 13.12 16.21
C ASP A 74 5.18 12.55 16.67
N PRO A 75 6.25 12.63 15.84
CA PRO A 75 7.56 12.06 16.17
C PRO A 75 8.28 12.84 17.27
N VAL A 76 7.85 14.06 17.60
CA VAL A 76 8.45 14.87 18.67
C VAL A 76 7.89 14.43 20.02
N THR A 77 6.58 14.26 20.11
CA THR A 77 5.92 13.87 21.37
C THR A 77 5.72 12.37 21.53
N LEU A 78 5.94 11.59 20.46
CA LEU A 78 5.72 10.14 20.38
C LEU A 78 4.26 9.75 20.71
N HIS A 79 3.31 10.61 20.31
CA HIS A 79 1.88 10.39 20.51
C HIS A 79 1.12 10.36 19.19
N LEU A 80 -0.03 9.69 19.21
CA LEU A 80 -1.04 9.80 18.16
C LEU A 80 -1.90 11.04 18.41
N VAL A 81 -1.95 11.94 17.44
CA VAL A 81 -2.71 13.19 17.47
C VAL A 81 -3.89 13.06 16.51
N PRO A 82 -5.15 13.23 16.96
CA PRO A 82 -6.29 13.14 16.06
C PRO A 82 -6.25 14.26 15.02
N ASN A 83 -6.41 13.90 13.75
CA ASN A 83 -6.58 14.85 12.67
C ASN A 83 -8.05 15.25 12.57
N ALA A 84 -8.36 16.44 13.09
CA ALA A 84 -9.72 16.96 13.17
C ALA A 84 -10.40 17.13 11.80
N ALA A 85 -9.63 17.29 10.70
CA ALA A 85 -10.18 17.47 9.37
C ALA A 85 -10.79 16.18 8.78
N GLY A 86 -10.36 15.01 9.27
CA GLY A 86 -10.84 13.71 8.79
C GLY A 86 -11.84 13.02 9.72
N ILE A 87 -12.34 13.69 10.76
CA ILE A 87 -13.30 13.10 11.69
C ILE A 87 -14.66 12.95 11.00
N ASN A 88 -15.16 11.72 10.94
CA ASN A 88 -16.49 11.40 10.41
C ASN A 88 -17.35 10.71 11.48
N THR A 89 -18.67 10.81 11.36
CA THR A 89 -19.59 10.03 12.21
C THR A 89 -19.90 8.69 11.55
N ALA A 90 -19.63 7.58 12.25
CA ALA A 90 -19.90 6.23 11.80
C ALA A 90 -21.34 5.78 12.14
N ASN A 91 -21.86 4.78 11.41
CA ASN A 91 -23.16 4.14 11.63
C ASN A 91 -24.36 5.12 11.55
N ASN A 92 -24.30 6.09 10.64
CA ASN A 92 -25.45 6.90 10.26
C ASN A 92 -26.13 6.21 9.06
N PRO A 93 -27.46 5.96 9.05
CA PRO A 93 -28.14 5.42 7.88
C PRO A 93 -27.94 6.26 6.59
N ASP A 94 -27.53 7.53 6.72
CA ASP A 94 -27.13 8.37 5.59
C ASP A 94 -25.69 8.12 5.07
N THR A 95 -24.84 7.37 5.79
CA THR A 95 -23.45 7.04 5.40
C THR A 95 -23.25 5.60 4.94
N ASP A 96 -24.17 4.68 5.24
CA ASP A 96 -24.14 3.28 4.79
C ASP A 96 -24.65 3.17 3.35
N CYS A 97 -24.01 3.90 2.45
CA CYS A 97 -24.50 4.13 1.09
C CYS A 97 -23.44 3.99 0.00
N ALA A 98 -22.26 3.48 0.35
CA ALA A 98 -21.23 3.09 -0.60
C ALA A 98 -21.44 1.64 -1.09
N ASN A 99 -21.07 1.40 -2.35
CA ASN A 99 -20.99 0.07 -2.94
C ASN A 99 -19.53 -0.20 -3.34
N LEU A 100 -19.12 -1.46 -3.23
CA LEU A 100 -17.76 -1.87 -3.53
C LEU A 100 -17.74 -3.18 -4.31
N GLN A 101 -16.90 -3.21 -5.34
CA GLN A 101 -16.51 -4.39 -6.08
C GLN A 101 -15.03 -4.68 -5.83
N VAL A 102 -14.72 -5.94 -5.50
CA VAL A 102 -13.35 -6.39 -5.23
C VAL A 102 -12.99 -7.50 -6.20
N ILE A 103 -12.00 -7.23 -7.06
CA ILE A 103 -11.41 -8.20 -7.97
C ILE A 103 -10.22 -8.84 -7.26
N VAL A 104 -10.08 -10.17 -7.32
CA VAL A 104 -8.94 -10.87 -6.73
C VAL A 104 -8.25 -11.72 -7.79
N ASN A 105 -6.96 -11.46 -8.01
CA ASN A 105 -6.13 -12.15 -8.99
C ASN A 105 -4.90 -12.78 -8.34
N ASN A 106 -4.33 -13.77 -9.02
CA ASN A 106 -2.99 -14.27 -8.74
C ASN A 106 -1.98 -13.26 -9.26
N ALA A 107 -1.13 -12.76 -8.37
CA ALA A 107 -0.13 -11.76 -8.73
C ALA A 107 0.88 -12.27 -9.77
N VAL A 108 1.09 -13.58 -9.90
CA VAL A 108 2.16 -14.16 -10.75
C VAL A 108 1.71 -14.50 -12.17
N ASP A 109 0.42 -14.73 -12.40
CA ASP A 109 -0.08 -15.06 -13.75
C ASP A 109 -1.33 -14.29 -14.16
N GLY A 110 -1.80 -13.35 -13.32
CA GLY A 110 -2.98 -12.53 -13.58
C GLY A 110 -4.30 -13.30 -13.57
N THR A 111 -4.29 -14.60 -13.29
CA THR A 111 -5.52 -15.41 -13.30
C THR A 111 -6.41 -15.06 -12.11
N VAL A 112 -7.73 -15.06 -12.34
CA VAL A 112 -8.70 -14.76 -11.28
C VAL A 112 -8.68 -15.83 -10.19
N ILE A 113 -8.78 -15.40 -8.94
CA ILE A 113 -8.87 -16.30 -7.77
C ILE A 113 -10.33 -16.41 -7.35
N THR A 114 -10.91 -17.59 -7.53
CA THR A 114 -12.27 -17.91 -7.09
C THR A 114 -12.30 -18.36 -5.62
N ASN A 115 -13.41 -18.13 -4.92
CA ASN A 115 -13.59 -18.46 -3.49
C ASN A 115 -12.58 -17.81 -2.53
N ALA A 116 -11.90 -16.73 -2.94
CA ALA A 116 -11.17 -15.88 -2.02
C ALA A 116 -12.17 -15.18 -1.10
N THR A 117 -11.93 -15.22 0.21
CA THR A 117 -12.72 -14.52 1.22
C THR A 117 -12.28 -13.06 1.28
N VAL A 118 -13.20 -12.15 1.01
CA VAL A 118 -13.02 -10.71 1.12
C VAL A 118 -13.84 -10.22 2.30
N SER A 119 -13.25 -9.46 3.21
CA SER A 119 -13.91 -8.94 4.40
C SER A 119 -13.67 -7.44 4.55
N ILE A 120 -14.71 -6.71 4.94
CA ILE A 120 -14.71 -5.26 5.17
C ILE A 120 -15.65 -4.94 6.34
N GLY A 121 -15.08 -4.49 7.46
CA GLY A 121 -15.80 -4.38 8.73
C GLY A 121 -16.50 -5.70 9.08
N ASP A 122 -17.80 -5.62 9.38
CA ASP A 122 -18.63 -6.80 9.71
C ASP A 122 -19.13 -7.60 8.49
N GLN A 123 -18.88 -7.13 7.25
CA GLN A 123 -19.31 -7.81 6.04
C GLN A 123 -18.20 -8.73 5.49
N SER A 124 -18.60 -9.89 4.98
CA SER A 124 -17.70 -10.80 4.27
C SER A 124 -18.42 -11.45 3.10
N ASN A 125 -17.71 -11.62 2.00
CA ASN A 125 -18.19 -12.30 0.80
C ASN A 125 -17.05 -13.09 0.15
N VAL A 126 -17.37 -13.98 -0.77
CA VAL A 126 -16.36 -14.74 -1.52
C VAL A 126 -16.38 -14.37 -3.00
N THR A 127 -15.22 -14.45 -3.64
CA THR A 127 -15.13 -14.19 -5.09
C THR A 127 -15.82 -15.28 -5.90
N ASN A 128 -16.53 -14.85 -6.96
CA ASN A 128 -17.24 -15.73 -7.89
C ASN A 128 -16.30 -16.33 -8.97
N ALA A 129 -16.86 -16.88 -10.05
CA ALA A 129 -16.10 -17.48 -11.15
C ALA A 129 -15.28 -16.46 -11.95
N GLU A 130 -15.64 -15.18 -11.87
CA GLU A 130 -14.94 -14.05 -12.47
C GLU A 130 -13.94 -13.39 -11.49
N GLY A 131 -13.68 -13.99 -10.32
CA GLY A 131 -12.78 -13.41 -9.31
C GLY A 131 -13.35 -12.20 -8.57
N LEU A 132 -14.67 -11.96 -8.67
CA LEU A 132 -15.32 -10.76 -8.15
C LEU A 132 -16.11 -11.04 -6.87
N ALA A 133 -15.88 -10.24 -5.83
CA ALA A 133 -16.75 -10.10 -4.66
C ALA A 133 -17.46 -8.74 -4.70
N SER A 134 -18.70 -8.67 -4.21
CA SER A 134 -19.50 -7.44 -4.22
C SER A 134 -20.11 -7.16 -2.86
N PHE A 135 -20.13 -5.88 -2.49
CA PHE A 135 -20.62 -5.35 -1.23
C PHE A 135 -21.49 -4.13 -1.49
N THR A 136 -22.51 -3.95 -0.65
CA THR A 136 -23.47 -2.85 -0.74
C THR A 136 -23.82 -2.37 0.66
N GLY A 137 -24.20 -1.09 0.78
CA GLY A 137 -24.55 -0.52 2.07
C GLY A 137 -23.35 -0.47 3.02
N LEU A 138 -22.18 -0.20 2.47
CA LEU A 138 -20.97 0.02 3.25
C LEU A 138 -20.95 1.46 3.76
N PRO A 139 -20.46 1.69 4.98
CA PRO A 139 -20.19 3.04 5.45
C PRO A 139 -19.16 3.74 4.55
N SER A 140 -19.41 5.01 4.20
CA SER A 140 -18.42 5.86 3.53
C SER A 140 -17.21 6.19 4.43
N GLY A 141 -16.10 6.57 3.81
CA GLY A 141 -14.82 6.88 4.45
C GLY A 141 -13.81 5.75 4.29
N SER A 142 -12.62 5.94 4.88
CA SER A 142 -11.56 4.93 4.84
C SER A 142 -11.97 3.63 5.52
N ARG A 143 -11.79 2.50 4.84
CA ARG A 143 -12.08 1.16 5.34
C ARG A 143 -10.95 0.21 4.97
N GLU A 144 -10.55 -0.64 5.91
CA GLU A 144 -9.67 -1.75 5.60
C GLU A 144 -10.45 -2.88 4.94
N ILE A 145 -9.96 -3.33 3.79
CA ILE A 145 -10.41 -4.56 3.16
C ILE A 145 -9.31 -5.60 3.42
N SER A 146 -9.71 -6.78 3.89
CA SER A 146 -8.83 -7.94 4.01
C SER A 146 -9.24 -9.01 3.02
N VAL A 147 -8.25 -9.59 2.34
CA VAL A 147 -8.46 -10.68 1.37
C VAL A 147 -7.62 -11.87 1.76
N ALA A 148 -8.26 -13.03 1.86
CA ALA A 148 -7.61 -14.30 2.16
C ALA A 148 -8.09 -15.39 1.20
N SER A 149 -7.18 -16.22 0.73
CA SER A 149 -7.49 -17.40 -0.05
C SER A 149 -6.58 -18.55 0.37
N ASN A 150 -7.07 -19.78 0.27
CA ASN A 150 -6.20 -20.95 0.49
C ASN A 150 -5.07 -20.92 -0.53
N ASP A 151 -3.88 -21.33 -0.11
CA ASP A 151 -2.69 -21.40 -0.96
C ASP A 151 -2.14 -20.04 -1.42
N PHE A 152 -2.67 -18.92 -0.91
CA PHE A 152 -2.16 -17.57 -1.17
C PHE A 152 -1.85 -16.81 0.12
N THR A 153 -0.90 -15.88 0.05
CA THR A 153 -0.64 -14.93 1.13
C THR A 153 -1.77 -13.90 1.16
N GLY A 154 -2.49 -13.84 2.28
CA GLY A 154 -3.52 -12.83 2.49
C GLY A 154 -2.92 -11.43 2.64
N ILE A 155 -3.68 -10.41 2.25
CA ILE A 155 -3.28 -9.01 2.32
C ILE A 155 -4.46 -8.15 2.77
N SER A 156 -4.16 -7.03 3.43
CA SER A 156 -5.13 -6.00 3.75
C SER A 156 -4.69 -4.66 3.17
N ARG A 157 -5.66 -3.83 2.76
CA ARG A 157 -5.40 -2.46 2.29
C ARG A 157 -6.56 -1.54 2.64
N ALA A 158 -6.22 -0.31 3.01
CA ALA A 158 -7.20 0.75 3.17
C ALA A 158 -7.76 1.20 1.80
N VAL A 159 -9.07 1.37 1.71
CA VAL A 159 -9.77 1.92 0.56
C VAL A 159 -10.73 3.01 1.02
N GLU A 160 -10.70 4.13 0.32
CA GLU A 160 -11.61 5.25 0.58
C GLU A 160 -12.94 5.01 -0.13
N LEU A 161 -14.02 4.86 0.64
CA LEU A 161 -15.36 4.63 0.10
C LEU A 161 -16.18 5.92 0.05
N THR A 162 -16.84 6.17 -1.07
CA THR A 162 -17.72 7.34 -1.23
C THR A 162 -19.15 6.90 -1.48
N CYS A 163 -20.07 7.62 -0.86
CA CYS A 163 -21.49 7.40 -0.98
C CYS A 163 -21.98 7.68 -2.42
N GLY A 164 -22.78 6.77 -2.99
CA GLY A 164 -23.27 6.86 -4.37
C GLY A 164 -22.29 6.40 -5.44
N ASP A 165 -21.04 6.11 -5.08
CA ASP A 165 -20.05 5.50 -5.98
C ASP A 165 -20.17 3.98 -5.98
N ASN A 166 -19.88 3.37 -7.13
CA ASN A 166 -19.63 1.93 -7.25
C ASN A 166 -18.13 1.73 -7.39
N SER A 167 -17.41 1.87 -6.26
CA SER A 167 -15.96 1.74 -6.26
C SER A 167 -15.55 0.33 -6.64
N THR A 168 -14.52 0.20 -7.46
CA THR A 168 -13.90 -1.10 -7.78
C THR A 168 -12.43 -1.04 -7.42
N THR A 169 -11.92 -2.13 -6.85
CA THR A 169 -10.51 -2.26 -6.47
C THR A 169 -10.03 -3.69 -6.72
N ALA A 170 -8.75 -3.86 -7.06
CA ALA A 170 -8.15 -5.17 -7.26
C ALA A 170 -7.14 -5.52 -6.16
N PHE A 171 -7.10 -6.79 -5.81
CA PHE A 171 -6.18 -7.39 -4.86
C PHE A 171 -5.42 -8.53 -5.53
N ASN A 172 -4.09 -8.43 -5.56
CA ASN A 172 -3.23 -9.36 -6.25
C ASN A 172 -2.47 -10.19 -5.21
N LEU A 173 -2.83 -11.47 -5.09
CA LEU A 173 -2.31 -12.34 -4.05
C LEU A 173 -1.14 -13.19 -4.55
N ASN A 174 -0.15 -13.39 -3.68
CA ASN A 174 0.99 -14.23 -3.97
C ASN A 174 0.73 -15.70 -3.64
N PRO A 175 1.01 -16.65 -4.55
CA PRO A 175 0.98 -18.07 -4.25
C PRO A 175 1.95 -18.44 -3.12
N THR A 176 1.51 -19.33 -2.24
CA THR A 176 2.32 -19.93 -1.15
C THR A 176 2.65 -21.39 -1.41
N VAL A 177 2.09 -21.99 -2.46
CA VAL A 177 2.34 -23.37 -2.88
C VAL A 177 2.62 -23.46 -4.37
N GLY A 178 3.20 -24.57 -4.80
CA GLY A 178 3.49 -24.84 -6.21
C GLY A 178 4.75 -24.15 -6.72
N ILE A 179 4.93 -24.13 -8.04
CA ILE A 179 6.15 -23.62 -8.69
C ILE A 179 6.26 -22.09 -8.68
N GLN A 180 5.15 -21.40 -8.40
CA GLN A 180 5.08 -19.93 -8.32
C GLN A 180 5.22 -19.44 -6.87
N ALA A 181 5.31 -20.34 -5.89
CA ALA A 181 5.53 -19.97 -4.50
C ALA A 181 6.91 -19.34 -4.31
N MET A 182 6.98 -18.27 -3.53
CA MET A 182 8.25 -17.64 -3.20
C MET A 182 9.06 -18.53 -2.26
N THR A 183 10.38 -18.55 -2.46
CA THR A 183 11.35 -19.10 -1.53
C THR A 183 11.99 -17.99 -0.69
N ALA A 184 12.71 -18.36 0.37
CA ALA A 184 13.29 -17.40 1.32
C ALA A 184 14.27 -16.37 0.70
N ASN A 185 14.81 -16.66 -0.49
CA ASN A 185 15.80 -15.81 -1.16
C ASN A 185 15.24 -15.10 -2.40
N ASP A 186 13.95 -15.26 -2.67
CA ASP A 186 13.29 -14.58 -3.78
C ASP A 186 12.83 -13.20 -3.36
N VAL A 187 12.86 -12.28 -4.30
CA VAL A 187 12.22 -10.97 -4.19
C VAL A 187 11.08 -10.93 -5.17
N ARG A 188 9.92 -10.49 -4.74
CA ARG A 188 8.78 -10.22 -5.63
C ARG A 188 8.24 -8.84 -5.38
N ILE A 189 7.95 -8.15 -6.47
CA ILE A 189 7.49 -6.77 -6.47
C ILE A 189 6.17 -6.76 -7.24
N VAL A 190 5.09 -6.38 -6.58
CA VAL A 190 3.75 -6.32 -7.17
C VAL A 190 3.32 -4.86 -7.25
N LEU A 191 3.20 -4.34 -8.46
CA LEU A 191 2.62 -3.04 -8.76
C LEU A 191 1.10 -3.18 -8.88
N ASN A 192 0.38 -2.40 -8.08
CA ASN A 192 -1.07 -2.34 -8.11
C ASN A 192 -1.52 -0.91 -8.44
N TRP A 193 -2.55 -0.78 -9.28
CA TRP A 193 -3.21 0.52 -9.52
C TRP A 193 -4.73 0.40 -9.60
N GLY A 194 -5.41 1.55 -9.73
CA GLY A 194 -6.86 1.62 -9.86
C GLY A 194 -7.34 1.56 -11.33
N GLU A 195 -8.54 2.05 -11.59
CA GLU A 195 -9.07 2.17 -12.95
C GLU A 195 -8.22 3.09 -13.84
N HIS A 196 -7.66 4.13 -13.22
CA HIS A 196 -6.82 5.13 -13.83
C HIS A 196 -5.57 5.41 -12.97
N PRO A 197 -4.38 5.58 -13.56
CA PRO A 197 -4.07 5.50 -15.00
C PRO A 197 -4.36 4.10 -15.55
N VAL A 198 -4.62 4.00 -16.86
CA VAL A 198 -5.07 2.72 -17.41
C VAL A 198 -3.93 1.71 -17.53
N ASP A 199 -2.70 2.22 -17.61
CA ASP A 199 -1.50 1.41 -17.84
C ASP A 199 -0.29 2.00 -17.09
N LEU A 200 0.30 1.19 -16.21
CA LEU A 200 1.51 1.54 -15.47
C LEU A 200 2.58 0.47 -15.67
N ASP A 201 3.70 0.85 -16.26
CA ASP A 201 4.83 -0.05 -16.48
C ASP A 201 5.70 -0.19 -15.23
N ALA A 202 6.01 -1.44 -14.88
CA ALA A 202 7.06 -1.82 -13.95
C ALA A 202 8.43 -1.82 -14.66
N HIS A 203 9.39 -1.12 -14.06
CA HIS A 203 10.78 -1.17 -14.45
C HIS A 203 11.65 -1.63 -13.29
N LEU A 204 12.40 -2.72 -13.49
CA LEU A 204 13.43 -3.16 -12.56
C LEU A 204 14.79 -3.17 -13.25
N THR A 205 15.76 -2.46 -12.68
CA THR A 205 17.16 -2.62 -13.08
C THR A 205 17.96 -3.29 -11.98
N GLY A 206 18.95 -4.11 -12.34
CA GLY A 206 19.79 -4.80 -11.36
C GLY A 206 21.08 -5.36 -11.96
N PRO A 207 21.94 -5.99 -11.14
CA PRO A 207 23.24 -6.49 -11.56
C PRO A 207 23.13 -7.63 -12.59
N GLU A 208 23.89 -7.54 -13.68
CA GLU A 208 24.09 -8.62 -14.66
C GLU A 208 25.54 -8.58 -15.15
N PRO A 209 26.52 -9.05 -14.33
CA PRO A 209 27.94 -8.94 -14.67
C PRO A 209 28.26 -9.57 -16.02
N GLY A 210 28.92 -8.82 -16.90
CA GLY A 210 29.25 -9.24 -18.26
C GLY A 210 28.17 -8.93 -19.32
N ALA A 211 27.01 -8.38 -18.92
CA ALA A 211 26.04 -7.87 -19.87
C ALA A 211 26.63 -6.70 -20.67
N VAL A 212 26.44 -6.74 -21.98
CA VAL A 212 26.83 -5.63 -22.86
C VAL A 212 25.71 -4.59 -22.86
N ALA A 213 26.07 -3.31 -22.86
CA ALA A 213 25.08 -2.25 -23.03
C ALA A 213 24.30 -2.43 -24.34
N SER A 214 22.99 -2.26 -24.28
CA SER A 214 22.10 -2.33 -25.44
C SER A 214 21.14 -1.14 -25.42
N GLY A 215 20.19 -1.09 -26.37
CA GLY A 215 19.15 -0.06 -26.37
C GLY A 215 18.25 -0.09 -25.13
N GLY A 216 18.21 -1.20 -24.39
CA GLY A 216 17.37 -1.35 -23.21
C GLY A 216 18.10 -1.58 -21.90
N ASN A 217 19.43 -1.63 -21.85
CA ASN A 217 20.15 -1.86 -20.59
C ASN A 217 21.57 -1.28 -20.61
N GLU A 218 22.08 -0.93 -19.42
CA GLU A 218 23.48 -0.52 -19.23
C GLU A 218 24.42 -1.73 -19.23
N ALA A 219 25.71 -1.49 -19.46
CA ALA A 219 26.72 -2.53 -19.28
C ALA A 219 26.72 -3.03 -17.83
N ASP A 220 26.91 -4.34 -17.66
CA ASP A 220 26.87 -5.04 -16.37
C ASP A 220 25.55 -4.95 -15.59
N ARG A 221 24.46 -4.52 -16.24
CA ARG A 221 23.11 -4.45 -15.63
C ARG A 221 22.04 -5.02 -16.58
N PHE A 222 21.01 -5.61 -15.98
CA PHE A 222 19.76 -5.90 -16.66
C PHE A 222 18.76 -4.76 -16.48
N HIS A 223 17.74 -4.73 -17.35
CA HIS A 223 16.54 -3.90 -17.20
C HIS A 223 15.34 -4.74 -17.63
N ILE A 224 14.46 -5.03 -16.68
CA ILE A 224 13.18 -5.71 -16.90
C ILE A 224 12.08 -4.65 -17.06
N PHE A 225 11.29 -4.81 -18.12
CA PHE A 225 10.11 -4.01 -18.48
C PHE A 225 9.35 -4.70 -19.63
N TRP A 226 8.21 -4.17 -20.07
CA TRP A 226 7.32 -4.77 -21.07
C TRP A 226 8.02 -5.34 -22.33
N TRP A 227 9.08 -4.70 -22.84
CA TRP A 227 9.82 -5.21 -24.00
C TRP A 227 10.87 -6.28 -23.65
N ASN A 228 11.48 -6.17 -22.47
CA ASN A 228 12.52 -7.08 -21.99
C ASN A 228 12.04 -7.78 -20.72
N THR A 229 11.20 -8.78 -20.88
CA THR A 229 10.44 -9.38 -19.77
C THR A 229 11.25 -10.38 -18.94
N ALA A 230 12.44 -10.80 -19.38
CA ALA A 230 13.27 -11.70 -18.58
C ALA A 230 14.77 -11.54 -18.89
N THR A 231 15.62 -11.73 -17.89
CA THR A 231 17.05 -11.96 -18.14
C THR A 231 17.25 -13.29 -18.85
N SER A 232 18.34 -13.40 -19.63
CA SER A 232 18.62 -14.61 -20.42
C SER A 232 18.77 -15.89 -19.59
N ASP A 233 19.12 -15.76 -18.31
CA ASP A 233 19.24 -16.84 -17.34
C ASP A 233 18.05 -16.96 -16.37
N GLY A 234 16.99 -16.17 -16.56
CA GLY A 234 15.74 -16.23 -15.80
C GLY A 234 15.81 -15.69 -14.37
N VAL A 235 16.88 -14.96 -14.02
CA VAL A 235 17.09 -14.39 -12.68
C VAL A 235 16.06 -13.31 -12.35
N ALA A 236 15.71 -12.45 -13.30
CA ALA A 236 14.65 -11.47 -13.12
C ALA A 236 13.62 -11.62 -14.26
N VAL A 237 12.34 -11.64 -13.89
CA VAL A 237 11.22 -11.90 -14.80
C VAL A 237 10.07 -10.93 -14.48
N LEU A 238 9.50 -10.29 -15.49
CA LEU A 238 8.19 -9.67 -15.46
C LEU A 238 7.17 -10.80 -15.67
N ASP A 239 6.59 -11.28 -14.57
CA ASP A 239 5.68 -12.43 -14.55
C ASP A 239 4.32 -12.08 -15.17
N VAL A 240 3.83 -10.88 -14.88
CA VAL A 240 2.58 -10.33 -15.39
C VAL A 240 2.83 -8.90 -15.85
N ASP A 241 2.36 -8.60 -17.04
CA ASP A 241 2.38 -7.32 -17.73
C ASP A 241 0.92 -6.99 -18.10
N ASP A 242 0.16 -6.45 -17.14
CA ASP A 242 -1.23 -6.07 -17.39
C ASP A 242 -1.27 -4.65 -17.93
N THR A 243 -1.57 -4.54 -19.23
CA THR A 243 -1.64 -3.24 -19.92
C THR A 243 -3.02 -2.58 -19.78
N THR A 244 -3.84 -2.99 -18.80
CA THR A 244 -5.20 -2.51 -18.58
C THR A 244 -5.46 -2.19 -17.11
N SER A 245 -6.49 -1.36 -16.88
CA SER A 245 -6.94 -0.91 -15.55
C SER A 245 -6.86 -2.00 -14.48
N TYR A 246 -6.61 -1.58 -13.24
CA TYR A 246 -6.51 -2.43 -12.05
C TYR A 246 -5.27 -3.33 -11.94
N GLY A 247 -4.42 -3.38 -12.98
CA GLY A 247 -3.20 -4.18 -12.97
C GLY A 247 -3.43 -5.65 -12.61
N PRO A 248 -2.42 -6.37 -12.10
CA PRO A 248 -1.10 -5.89 -11.64
C PRO A 248 -0.02 -5.94 -12.72
N GLU A 249 1.13 -5.36 -12.40
CA GLU A 249 2.40 -5.86 -12.94
C GLU A 249 3.24 -6.47 -11.82
N THR A 250 3.85 -7.61 -12.11
CA THR A 250 4.64 -8.34 -11.11
C THR A 250 6.00 -8.69 -11.64
N VAL A 251 7.04 -8.34 -10.88
CA VAL A 251 8.41 -8.74 -11.16
C VAL A 251 8.92 -9.68 -10.07
N THR A 252 9.39 -10.86 -10.43
CA THR A 252 10.08 -11.79 -9.53
C THR A 252 11.58 -11.82 -9.86
N VAL A 253 12.40 -11.78 -8.81
CA VAL A 253 13.85 -11.94 -8.85
C VAL A 253 14.24 -13.14 -8.01
N THR A 254 14.97 -14.08 -8.60
CA THR A 254 15.40 -15.32 -7.95
C THR A 254 16.93 -15.46 -7.99
N PRO A 255 17.55 -16.24 -7.08
CA PRO A 255 18.97 -16.53 -7.14
C PRO A 255 19.37 -17.16 -8.48
N PRO A 256 20.51 -16.78 -9.08
CA PRO A 256 21.04 -17.47 -10.25
C PRO A 256 21.24 -18.95 -9.98
N SER A 257 21.11 -19.78 -11.03
CA SER A 257 21.30 -21.23 -10.91
C SER A 257 22.62 -21.58 -10.21
N GLY A 258 22.54 -22.38 -9.14
CA GLY A 258 23.69 -22.77 -8.34
C GLY A 258 24.14 -21.74 -7.28
N SER A 259 23.42 -20.62 -7.13
CA SER A 259 23.63 -19.63 -6.07
C SER A 259 22.54 -19.74 -5.01
N SER A 260 22.88 -19.42 -3.75
CA SER A 260 21.91 -19.39 -2.64
C SER A 260 21.33 -18.00 -2.37
N HIS A 261 21.79 -16.97 -3.08
CA HIS A 261 21.36 -15.59 -2.90
C HIS A 261 21.30 -14.87 -4.24
N LEU A 262 20.60 -13.73 -4.28
CA LEU A 262 20.55 -12.83 -5.43
C LEU A 262 21.96 -12.32 -5.79
N ARG A 263 22.14 -11.84 -7.03
CA ARG A 263 23.43 -11.25 -7.45
C ARG A 263 23.74 -10.02 -6.58
N PRO A 264 24.94 -9.91 -6.01
CA PRO A 264 25.33 -8.74 -5.24
C PRO A 264 25.27 -7.45 -6.07
N GLY A 265 24.78 -6.37 -5.47
CA GLY A 265 24.71 -5.04 -6.05
C GLY A 265 23.35 -4.36 -5.89
N LEU A 266 23.21 -3.22 -6.56
CA LEU A 266 22.05 -2.33 -6.45
C LEU A 266 20.96 -2.69 -7.46
N TYR A 267 19.77 -2.92 -6.94
CA TYR A 267 18.52 -3.05 -7.66
C TYR A 267 17.67 -1.81 -7.45
N ARG A 268 17.02 -1.31 -8.50
CA ARG A 268 16.13 -0.15 -8.44
C ARG A 268 14.82 -0.46 -9.12
N TYR A 269 13.72 -0.21 -8.41
CA TYR A 269 12.37 -0.37 -8.91
C TYR A 269 11.72 0.99 -9.18
N THR A 270 11.18 1.14 -10.37
CA THR A 270 10.58 2.37 -10.87
C THR A 270 9.25 2.04 -11.55
N VAL A 271 8.27 2.92 -11.39
CA VAL A 271 6.96 2.83 -12.05
C VAL A 271 6.86 3.96 -13.05
N TYR A 272 6.44 3.65 -14.28
CA TYR A 272 6.19 4.64 -15.32
C TYR A 272 4.72 4.68 -15.71
N GLN A 273 4.20 5.88 -15.93
CA GLN A 273 2.84 6.06 -16.45
C GLN A 273 2.88 6.08 -17.98
N TYR A 274 2.61 4.92 -18.59
CA TYR A 274 2.59 4.75 -20.04
C TYR A 274 1.37 5.40 -20.69
N GLU A 275 0.18 5.01 -20.22
CA GLU A 275 -1.08 5.48 -20.77
C GLU A 275 -2.10 5.83 -19.67
N GLY A 276 -2.91 6.84 -19.94
CA GLY A 276 -4.07 7.21 -19.13
C GLY A 276 -4.04 8.65 -18.62
N MET A 277 -5.24 9.20 -18.47
CA MET A 277 -5.46 10.49 -17.82
C MET A 277 -5.52 10.30 -16.32
N SER A 278 -4.45 10.59 -15.60
CA SER A 278 -4.44 10.85 -14.15
C SER A 278 -2.98 11.05 -13.73
N THR A 279 -2.65 10.70 -12.49
CA THR A 279 -1.42 11.00 -11.79
C THR A 279 -1.01 9.73 -11.07
N LEU A 280 0.29 9.48 -10.97
CA LEU A 280 0.81 8.34 -10.20
C LEU A 280 0.39 8.37 -8.72
N LEU A 281 0.01 9.54 -8.17
CA LEU A 281 -0.24 9.74 -6.74
C LEU A 281 -1.45 8.98 -6.19
N ASN A 282 -2.43 8.67 -7.03
CA ASN A 282 -3.71 8.13 -6.58
C ASN A 282 -3.84 6.66 -6.98
N ASN A 283 -4.27 5.82 -6.05
CA ASN A 283 -4.56 4.39 -6.24
C ASN A 283 -3.38 3.53 -6.69
N THR A 284 -2.17 4.07 -6.77
CA THR A 284 -0.94 3.31 -7.06
C THR A 284 -0.30 2.83 -5.75
N SER A 285 0.14 1.58 -5.73
CA SER A 285 0.91 1.02 -4.62
C SER A 285 1.86 -0.05 -5.14
N VAL A 286 3.00 -0.20 -4.46
CA VAL A 286 3.96 -1.27 -4.74
C VAL A 286 4.15 -2.09 -3.47
N ASP A 287 3.86 -3.39 -3.57
CA ASP A 287 4.08 -4.36 -2.50
C ASP A 287 5.40 -5.11 -2.78
N LEU A 288 6.36 -4.97 -1.86
CA LEU A 288 7.66 -5.64 -1.90
C LEU A 288 7.67 -6.81 -0.92
N TYR A 289 7.84 -8.01 -1.48
CA TYR A 289 8.03 -9.26 -0.78
C TYR A 289 9.49 -9.66 -0.87
N VAL A 290 10.10 -10.00 0.27
CA VAL A 290 11.48 -10.50 0.34
C VAL A 290 11.45 -11.77 1.17
N GLY A 291 11.57 -12.92 0.51
CA GLY A 291 11.42 -14.21 1.18
C GLY A 291 10.11 -14.31 1.97
N ASN A 292 10.23 -14.62 3.26
CA ASN A 292 9.12 -14.74 4.19
C ASN A 292 8.93 -13.52 5.11
N GLU A 293 9.62 -12.41 4.81
CA GLU A 293 9.54 -11.19 5.61
C GLU A 293 8.16 -10.50 5.45
N PRO A 294 7.74 -9.68 6.42
CA PRO A 294 6.54 -8.85 6.28
C PRO A 294 6.58 -8.03 5.00
N VAL A 295 5.44 -7.95 4.30
CA VAL A 295 5.29 -7.17 3.08
C VAL A 295 5.56 -5.69 3.36
N ARG A 296 6.36 -5.05 2.50
CA ARG A 296 6.59 -3.60 2.51
C ARG A 296 5.74 -2.95 1.43
N GLN A 297 4.85 -2.06 1.84
CA GLN A 297 4.02 -1.31 0.91
C GLN A 297 4.57 0.10 0.72
N PHE A 298 4.72 0.49 -0.54
CA PHE A 298 5.15 1.83 -0.96
C PHE A 298 4.01 2.53 -1.67
N HIS A 299 3.83 3.81 -1.37
CA HIS A 299 2.90 4.69 -2.07
C HIS A 299 3.64 5.92 -2.60
N PRO A 300 3.34 6.37 -3.83
CA PRO A 300 3.89 7.60 -4.34
C PRO A 300 3.40 8.77 -3.49
N GLN A 301 4.32 9.53 -2.92
CA GLN A 301 3.98 10.72 -2.13
C GLN A 301 4.10 11.97 -2.99
N GLY A 302 3.16 12.91 -2.82
CA GLY A 302 3.26 14.25 -3.38
C GLY A 302 4.57 14.89 -2.90
N ALA A 303 5.29 15.57 -3.79
CA ALA A 303 6.68 15.98 -3.59
C ALA A 303 6.94 16.72 -2.26
N SER A 304 7.32 15.99 -1.21
CA SER A 304 8.05 16.54 -0.07
C SER A 304 9.54 16.48 -0.39
N GLY A 305 9.99 17.28 -1.36
CA GLY A 305 11.42 17.49 -1.63
C GLY A 305 11.91 17.43 -3.08
N ALA A 306 11.09 16.99 -4.03
CA ALA A 306 11.41 17.16 -5.45
C ALA A 306 10.95 18.54 -5.91
N ALA A 307 11.77 19.22 -6.72
CA ALA A 307 11.46 20.53 -7.30
C ALA A 307 10.03 20.52 -7.84
N SER A 308 9.23 21.50 -7.44
CA SER A 308 7.97 21.84 -8.09
C SER A 308 8.17 21.67 -9.60
N LEU A 309 7.56 20.63 -10.17
CA LEU A 309 7.62 20.40 -11.60
C LEU A 309 7.15 21.71 -12.24
N VAL A 310 8.04 22.30 -13.04
CA VAL A 310 7.78 23.60 -13.65
C VAL A 310 6.54 23.39 -14.53
N ASP A 311 5.50 24.21 -14.30
CA ASP A 311 4.26 24.25 -15.09
C ASP A 311 3.14 23.25 -14.75
N GLY A 312 3.08 22.73 -13.51
CA GLY A 312 1.93 21.92 -13.08
C GLY A 312 1.82 20.55 -13.77
N ALA A 313 2.84 20.16 -14.54
CA ALA A 313 3.03 18.80 -15.02
C ALA A 313 3.22 17.87 -13.82
N GLN A 314 2.45 16.79 -13.76
CA GLN A 314 2.62 15.75 -12.76
C GLN A 314 3.69 14.77 -13.27
N GLY A 315 4.58 14.31 -12.40
CA GLY A 315 5.66 13.40 -12.81
C GLY A 315 5.07 12.10 -13.36
N ASN A 316 5.59 11.64 -14.50
CA ASN A 316 5.20 10.37 -15.14
C ASN A 316 6.10 9.20 -14.74
N LEU A 317 7.10 9.44 -13.88
CA LEU A 317 8.03 8.42 -13.40
C LEU A 317 8.14 8.48 -11.87
N TRP A 318 7.97 7.34 -11.20
CA TRP A 318 8.12 7.19 -9.75
C TRP A 318 9.20 6.18 -9.41
N THR A 319 10.31 6.63 -8.79
CA THR A 319 11.28 5.71 -8.19
C THR A 319 10.79 5.35 -6.78
N ALA A 320 10.25 4.14 -6.61
CA ALA A 320 9.66 3.70 -5.35
C ALA A 320 10.75 3.42 -4.30
N PHE A 321 11.65 2.48 -4.61
CA PHE A 321 12.71 2.06 -3.72
C PHE A 321 13.93 1.52 -4.47
N GLU A 322 14.99 1.35 -3.70
CA GLU A 322 16.16 0.57 -4.05
C GLU A 322 16.33 -0.56 -3.05
N PHE A 323 16.95 -1.66 -3.47
CA PHE A 323 17.53 -2.60 -2.54
C PHE A 323 18.95 -2.97 -2.97
N GLU A 324 19.82 -3.15 -2.00
CA GLU A 324 21.19 -3.59 -2.21
C GLU A 324 21.37 -4.98 -1.64
N VAL A 325 21.94 -5.87 -2.45
CA VAL A 325 22.32 -7.21 -2.03
C VAL A 325 23.83 -7.21 -1.80
N ASP A 326 24.28 -7.53 -0.60
CA ASP A 326 25.72 -7.61 -0.32
C ASP A 326 26.33 -8.93 -0.82
N SER A 327 27.65 -9.09 -0.67
CA SER A 327 28.35 -10.30 -1.13
C SER A 327 27.97 -11.59 -0.37
N THR A 328 27.26 -11.47 0.75
CA THR A 328 26.78 -12.60 1.56
C THR A 328 25.30 -12.92 1.29
N GLY A 329 24.62 -12.09 0.51
CA GLY A 329 23.19 -12.25 0.18
C GLY A 329 22.25 -11.46 1.07
N VAL A 330 22.75 -10.67 2.02
CA VAL A 330 21.91 -9.80 2.87
C VAL A 330 21.31 -8.70 2.01
N ILE A 331 20.00 -8.48 2.17
CA ILE A 331 19.24 -7.50 1.41
C ILE A 331 18.96 -6.29 2.30
N SER A 332 19.42 -5.12 1.88
CA SER A 332 19.12 -3.84 2.53
C SER A 332 18.17 -3.03 1.66
N VAL A 333 16.99 -2.67 2.18
CA VAL A 333 15.96 -1.92 1.44
C VAL A 333 16.05 -0.45 1.80
N PHE A 334 15.94 0.42 0.80
CA PHE A 334 15.98 1.86 0.96
C PHE A 334 14.81 2.52 0.21
N PRO A 335 13.87 3.20 0.89
CA PRO A 335 12.85 3.98 0.23
C PRO A 335 13.53 5.13 -0.52
N VAL A 336 13.10 5.36 -1.76
CA VAL A 336 13.50 6.53 -2.53
C VAL A 336 12.33 7.50 -2.58
N ASN A 337 11.17 7.01 -3.01
CA ASN A 337 9.91 7.71 -3.09
C ASN A 337 9.99 9.09 -3.78
N ILE A 338 10.58 9.13 -4.98
CA ILE A 338 10.76 10.36 -5.75
C ILE A 338 9.91 10.30 -7.02
N LEU A 339 9.09 11.33 -7.22
CA LEU A 339 8.40 11.60 -8.49
C LEU A 339 9.25 12.52 -9.37
N SER A 340 9.42 12.13 -10.62
CA SER A 340 10.15 12.88 -11.65
C SER A 340 9.38 12.88 -12.98
N PHE A 341 9.80 13.74 -13.90
CA PHE A 341 9.28 13.78 -15.26
C PHE A 341 10.39 13.34 -16.22
N ASP A 342 10.15 12.25 -16.96
CA ASP A 342 11.09 11.74 -17.95
C ASP A 342 10.32 11.29 -19.20
N ASN A 343 10.67 11.85 -20.36
CA ASN A 343 10.08 11.49 -21.65
C ASN A 343 10.89 10.41 -22.37
N ASN A 344 12.01 9.98 -21.79
CA ASN A 344 12.98 9.12 -22.44
C ASN A 344 13.48 8.09 -21.43
N ILE A 345 12.63 7.12 -21.10
CA ILE A 345 12.97 5.94 -20.28
C ILE A 345 13.85 4.96 -21.07
N ASP A 346 14.85 5.49 -21.78
CA ASP A 346 16.02 4.67 -22.03
C ASP A 346 16.63 4.38 -20.67
N SER A 347 17.30 3.24 -20.52
CA SER A 347 18.04 2.78 -19.34
C SER A 347 19.21 3.72 -18.96
N GLY A 348 18.99 5.03 -18.94
CA GLY A 348 19.98 6.08 -18.86
C GLY A 348 20.44 6.26 -17.43
N GLY A 349 21.34 5.39 -17.00
CA GLY A 349 22.18 5.63 -15.83
C GLY A 349 21.39 5.64 -14.53
N VAL A 350 21.17 4.48 -13.92
CA VAL A 350 21.11 4.43 -12.44
C VAL A 350 22.52 4.75 -11.94
N THR A 351 22.87 6.03 -11.94
CA THR A 351 24.05 6.48 -11.21
C THR A 351 23.85 6.03 -9.77
N ARG A 352 24.88 5.34 -9.24
CA ARG A 352 24.97 4.98 -7.81
C ARG A 352 24.43 6.14 -6.98
N ARG A 353 23.76 5.82 -5.87
CA ARG A 353 23.60 6.78 -4.75
C ARG A 353 24.86 7.62 -4.70
N SER A 354 24.73 8.93 -4.92
CA SER A 354 25.86 9.83 -4.69
C SER A 354 26.37 9.48 -3.31
N ALA A 355 27.67 9.19 -3.18
CA ALA A 355 28.30 8.56 -2.00
C ALA A 355 28.21 9.38 -0.69
N GLY A 356 27.24 10.30 -0.58
CA GLY A 356 26.89 11.09 0.59
C GLY A 356 25.39 11.17 0.91
N SER A 357 24.51 10.34 0.32
CA SER A 357 23.16 10.19 0.88
C SER A 357 23.24 9.29 2.12
N ASN A 358 23.40 9.88 3.30
CA ASN A 358 23.34 9.20 4.60
C ASN A 358 21.91 8.70 4.93
N GLN A 359 21.21 8.08 3.97
CA GLN A 359 19.98 7.35 4.25
C GLN A 359 20.37 5.96 4.69
N GLU A 360 20.27 5.73 6.01
CA GLU A 360 20.26 4.40 6.59
C GLU A 360 19.17 3.56 5.92
N PRO A 361 19.40 2.25 5.73
CA PRO A 361 18.36 1.36 5.24
C PRO A 361 17.16 1.39 6.20
N VAL A 362 15.95 1.28 5.64
CA VAL A 362 14.76 1.11 6.50
C VAL A 362 14.75 -0.26 7.13
N ASP A 363 15.30 -1.26 6.43
CA ASP A 363 15.42 -2.63 6.90
C ASP A 363 16.71 -3.28 6.37
N ILE A 364 17.30 -4.12 7.21
CA ILE A 364 18.37 -5.05 6.83
C ILE A 364 17.83 -6.46 7.05
N LEU A 365 17.76 -7.23 5.98
CA LEU A 365 17.13 -8.54 5.94
C LEU A 365 18.19 -9.59 5.67
N TYR A 366 18.29 -10.53 6.60
CA TYR A 366 19.26 -11.60 6.51
C TYR A 366 18.68 -12.69 5.62
N ALA A 367 19.45 -13.10 4.61
CA ALA A 367 19.18 -14.38 3.95
C ALA A 367 19.44 -15.49 4.98
N ASP A 368 18.40 -16.24 5.34
CA ASP A 368 18.47 -17.37 6.28
C ASP A 368 19.24 -18.58 5.72
#